data_AF-A0A139AK16-F1
#
_entry.id   AF-A0A139AK16-F1
#
_cell.length_a   1.000
_cell.length_b   1.000
_cell.length_c   1.000
_cell.angle_alpha   90.00
_cell.angle_beta   90.00
_cell.angle_gamma   90.00
#
_symmetry.space_group_name_H-M   'P 1'
#
loop_
_entity.id
_entity.type
_entity.pdbx_description
1 polymer ?
#
loop_
_entity_poly.entity_id
_entity_poly.type
_entity_poly.pdbx_seq_one_letter_code
_entity_poly.pdbx_strand_id
1 'polypeptide(L)' 'MLYIASYGLMGAQRFENEWKPKRWRMDDWDRQMMERDARLTGTKRGQAGEAEAPAAFATNSKWSLERRL' A
#
# COMPACT_ATOMS: atom_id res chain seq x y z
N MET A 1 -26.41 -5.08 -17.75
CA MET A 1 -25.04 -5.64 -17.83
C MET A 1 -23.97 -4.76 -17.18
N LEU A 2 -24.00 -3.42 -17.28
CA LEU A 2 -22.98 -2.53 -16.67
C LEU A 2 -22.92 -2.56 -15.13
N TYR A 3 -24.05 -2.80 -14.47
CA TYR A 3 -24.12 -2.89 -13.00
C TYR A 3 -23.33 -4.07 -12.45
N ILE A 4 -23.49 -5.27 -13.01
CA ILE A 4 -22.80 -6.49 -12.57
C ILE A 4 -21.28 -6.32 -12.73
N ALA A 5 -20.84 -5.77 -13.87
CA ALA A 5 -19.44 -5.47 -14.10
C ALA A 5 -18.88 -4.44 -13.09
N SER A 6 -19.65 -3.41 -12.76
CA SER A 6 -19.26 -2.38 -11.79
C SER A 6 -19.14 -2.94 -10.37
N TYR A 7 -20.11 -3.76 -9.93
CA TYR A 7 -20.05 -4.43 -8.64
C TYR A 7 -18.90 -5.44 -8.57
N GLY A 8 -18.66 -6.19 -9.65
CA GLY A 8 -17.52 -7.11 -9.75
C GLY A 8 -16.18 -6.38 -9.63
N LEU A 9 -16.01 -5.26 -10.35
CA LEU A 9 -14.80 -4.44 -10.27
C LEU A 9 -14.60 -3.86 -8.86
N MET A 10 -15.67 -3.37 -8.23
CA MET A 10 -15.61 -2.83 -6.87
C MET A 10 -15.21 -3.91 -5.85
N GLY A 11 -15.77 -5.11 -5.98
CA GLY A 11 -15.43 -6.26 -5.13
C GLY A 11 -13.96 -6.66 -5.26
N ALA A 12 -13.48 -6.79 -6.51
CA ALA A 12 -12.07 -7.11 -6.78
C ALA A 12 -11.13 -6.02 -6.22
N GLN A 13 -11.45 -4.74 -6.43
CA GLN A 13 -10.65 -3.62 -5.91
C GLN A 13 -10.59 -3.58 -4.39
N ARG A 14 -11.69 -3.92 -3.69
CA ARG A 14 -11.66 -4.02 -2.23
C ARG A 14 -10.84 -5.21 -1.76
N PHE A 15 -10.98 -6.36 -2.42
CA PHE A 15 -10.20 -7.56 -2.08
C PHE A 15 -8.69 -7.30 -2.19
N GLU A 16 -8.23 -6.66 -3.27
CA GLU A 16 -6.83 -6.29 -3.45
C GLU A 16 -6.30 -5.25 -2.46
N ASN A 17 -7.17 -4.46 -1.85
CA ASN A 17 -6.81 -3.40 -0.92
C ASN A 17 -7.14 -3.78 0.54
N GLU A 18 -7.17 -5.06 0.88
CA GLU A 18 -7.43 -5.54 2.25
C GLU A 18 -8.74 -4.98 2.81
N TRP A 19 -9.78 -4.97 1.97
CA TRP A 19 -11.11 -4.39 2.25
C TRP A 19 -11.16 -2.88 2.46
N LYS A 20 -10.04 -2.18 2.26
CA LYS A 20 -9.97 -0.72 2.34
C LYS A 20 -10.35 -0.10 0.99
N PRO A 21 -10.95 1.10 1.00
CA PRO A 21 -11.22 1.83 -0.24
C PRO A 21 -9.93 2.17 -0.97
N LYS A 22 -9.99 2.17 -2.31
CA LYS A 22 -8.89 2.62 -3.15
C LYS A 22 -8.61 4.11 -2.90
N ARG A 23 -7.32 4.46 -2.71
CA ARG A 23 -6.86 5.86 -2.66
C ARG A 23 -6.79 6.45 -4.07
N TRP A 24 -7.19 7.71 -4.18
CA TRP A 24 -7.17 8.49 -5.41
C TRP A 24 -6.30 9.73 -5.20
N ARG A 25 -5.72 10.27 -6.27
CA ARG A 25 -4.91 11.50 -6.26
C ARG A 25 -3.75 11.47 -5.25
N MET A 26 -3.02 10.36 -5.23
CA MET A 26 -1.83 10.21 -4.38
C MET A 26 -0.68 11.04 -4.94
N ASP A 27 -0.08 11.86 -4.09
CA ASP A 27 1.13 12.61 -4.39
C ASP A 27 2.41 11.78 -4.12
N ASP A 28 3.59 12.38 -4.28
CA ASP A 28 4.85 11.68 -4.07
C ASP A 28 5.07 11.32 -2.59
N TRP A 29 4.55 12.13 -1.67
CA TRP A 29 4.60 11.88 -0.24
C TRP A 29 3.75 10.66 0.13
N ASP A 30 2.52 10.59 -0.35
CA ASP A 30 1.60 9.48 -0.16
C ASP A 30 2.19 8.16 -0.63
N ARG A 31 2.89 8.17 -1.78
CA ARG A 31 3.57 6.99 -2.31
C ARG A 31 4.70 6.54 -1.40
N GLN A 32 5.52 7.48 -0.90
CA GLN A 32 6.60 7.18 0.05
C GLN A 32 6.06 6.66 1.40
N MET A 33 4.96 7.25 1.90
CA MET A 33 4.31 6.79 3.12
C MET A 33 3.70 5.40 2.97
N MET A 34 3.12 5.09 1.80
CA MET A 34 2.64 3.73 1.52
C MET A 34 3.77 2.70 1.49
N GLU A 35 4.93 3.04 0.92
CA GLU A 35 6.10 2.15 0.95
C GLU A 35 6.65 1.98 2.37
N ARG A 36 6.64 3.05 3.18
CA ARG A 36 6.95 2.97 4.61
C ARG A 36 5.98 2.04 5.35
N ASP A 37 4.68 2.21 5.17
CA ASP A 37 3.67 1.39 5.85
C ASP A 37 3.79 -0.08 5.44
N ALA A 38 4.03 -0.36 4.16
CA ALA A 38 4.30 -1.71 3.67
C ALA A 38 5.54 -2.34 4.33
N ARG A 39 6.57 -1.55 4.63
CA ARG A 39 7.76 -2.00 5.38
C ARG A 39 7.48 -2.23 6.86
N LEU A 40 6.52 -1.52 7.45
CA LEU A 40 6.13 -1.69 8.86
C LEU A 40 5.23 -2.90 9.06
N THR A 41 4.25 -3.11 8.17
CA THR A 41 3.23 -4.17 8.35
C THR A 41 3.48 -5.41 7.51
N GLY A 42 4.32 -5.33 6.47
CA GLY A 42 4.53 -6.42 5.51
C GLY A 42 3.35 -6.64 4.55
N THR A 43 2.30 -5.83 4.62
CA THR A 43 1.12 -5.93 3.75
C THR A 43 0.95 -4.66 2.91
N LYS A 44 0.22 -4.75 1.79
CA LYS A 44 0.09 -3.63 0.84
C LYS A 44 -0.68 -2.44 1.43
N ARG A 45 -1.61 -2.71 2.36
CA ARG A 45 -2.52 -1.70 2.94
C ARG A 45 -2.62 -1.78 4.46
N GLY A 46 -1.69 -2.46 5.13
CA GLY A 46 -1.68 -2.55 6.59
C GLY A 46 -1.55 -1.18 7.23
N GLN A 47 -2.08 -1.06 8.45
CA GLN A 47 -1.90 0.11 9.29
C GLN A 47 -1.43 -0.40 10.65
N ALA A 48 -0.34 0.17 11.15
CA ALA A 48 0.26 -0.12 12.44
C ALA A 48 0.00 1.07 13.38
N GLY A 49 -0.36 0.78 14.63
CA GLY A 49 -0.63 1.77 15.67
C GLY A 49 0.24 1.56 16.92
N GLU A 50 1.19 0.64 16.85
CA GLU A 50 2.10 0.30 17.92
C GLU A 50 3.10 1.43 18.18
N ALA A 51 3.44 1.65 19.45
CA ALA A 51 4.41 2.69 19.84
C ALA A 51 5.84 2.35 19.40
N GLU A 52 6.19 1.07 19.38
CA GLU A 52 7.50 0.56 18.98
C GLU A 52 7.40 -0.14 17.62
N ALA A 53 8.33 0.19 16.72
CA ALA A 53 8.39 -0.45 15.41
C ALA A 53 8.99 -1.87 15.53
N PRO A 54 8.62 -2.81 14.63
CA PRO A 54 9.23 -4.13 14.59
C PRO A 54 10.75 -4.04 14.38
N ALA A 55 11.52 -4.94 15.02
CA ALA A 55 12.98 -4.95 14.88
C ALA A 55 13.46 -5.05 13.41
N ALA A 56 12.71 -5.77 12.57
CA ALA A 56 12.98 -5.90 11.14
C ALA A 56 12.89 -4.56 10.37
N PHE A 57 12.17 -3.57 10.89
CA PHE A 57 12.07 -2.25 10.25
C PHE A 57 13.40 -1.50 10.23
N ALA A 58 14.28 -1.77 11.21
CA ALA A 58 15.60 -1.13 11.26
C ALA A 58 16.53 -1.55 10.11
N THR A 59 16.33 -2.76 9.55
CA THR A 59 17.21 -3.32 8.52
C THR A 59 16.57 -3.42 7.14
N ASN A 60 15.26 -3.18 7.01
CA ASN A 60 14.53 -3.34 5.76
C ASN A 60 14.49 -2.08 4.88
N SER A 61 15.42 -1.14 5.06
CA SER A 61 15.53 0.06 4.22
C SER A 61 15.90 -0.32 2.78
N LYS A 62 15.17 0.25 1.80
CA LYS A 62 15.41 0.01 0.37
C LYS A 62 15.79 1.32 -0.32
N TRP A 63 16.83 1.28 -1.14
CA TRP A 63 17.20 2.37 -2.03
C TRP A 63 16.88 1.96 -3.47
N SER A 64 16.13 2.80 -4.17
CA SER A 64 15.82 2.58 -5.58
C SER A 64 17.02 2.98 -6.42
N LEU A 65 17.55 2.04 -7.20
CA LEU A 65 18.60 2.29 -8.16
C LEU A 65 17.98 2.40 -9.55
N GLU A 66 18.23 3.51 -10.23
CA GLU A 66 17.77 3.72 -11.60
C GLU A 66 18.89 3.43 -12.59
N ARG A 67 18.52 2.86 -13.74
CA ARG A 67 19.47 2.66 -14.84
C ARG A 67 19.81 4.03 -15.43
N ARG A 68 21.10 4.29 -15.65
CA ARG A 68 21.54 5.47 -16.39
C ARG A 68 20.98 5.40 -17.82
N LEU A 69 20.19 6.41 -18.19
CA LEU A 69 19.60 6.58 -19.51
C LEU A 69 20.65 7.00 -20.55
#